data_AF-A0A353A3Q4-F1
#
_entry.id   AF-A0A353A3Q4-F1
#
_cell.length_a   1.000
_cell.length_b   1.000
_cell.length_c   1.000
_cell.angle_alpha   90.00
_cell.angle_beta   90.00
_cell.angle_gamma   90.00
#
_symmetry.space_group_name_H-M   'P 1'
#
loop_
_entity.id
_entity.type
_entity.pdbx_description
1 polymer ?
#
loop_
_entity_poly.entity_id
_entity_poly.type
_entity_poly.pdbx_seq_one_letter_code
_entity_poly.pdbx_strand_id
1 'polypeptide(L)'
;RSGEYLYGQLVKRDIPVVIMEPLLGGRLSKVPDHVVAHLKQRKPENSVASWAFRYIASKPAVLTVLSGMTYMEHLQDNIRSYSPLEPLSQEEQEWLEGETASLIKGYPTIDCNDCKYCMPCPYGLDIPAIFTHYNRCVNKGQVPESQQARNYQQARRAFLVGYDRSVPRLRQANHCIQCRACVPHCPQQIDIPAQLQRIDEFVEKLKQNKL
;
A
#
# COMPACT_ATOMS: atom_id res chain seq x y z
N ARG A 1 -8.40 14.56 8.01
CA ARG A 1 -8.11 14.66 9.46
C ARG A 1 -7.23 13.47 9.82
N SER A 2 -6.13 13.65 10.54
CA SER A 2 -5.21 12.54 10.85
C SER A 2 -5.88 11.50 11.76
N GLY A 3 -5.50 10.21 11.62
CA GLY A 3 -6.02 9.13 12.46
C GLY A 3 -5.73 9.33 13.94
N GLU A 4 -4.58 9.93 14.26
CA GLU A 4 -4.18 10.26 15.64
C GLU A 4 -5.11 11.27 16.30
N TYR A 5 -5.54 12.31 15.57
CA TYR A 5 -6.51 13.27 16.10
C TYR A 5 -7.84 12.59 16.44
N LEU A 6 -8.35 11.74 15.54
CA LEU A 6 -9.62 11.03 15.75
C LEU A 6 -9.51 10.04 16.92
N TYR A 7 -8.42 9.27 17.00
CA TYR A 7 -8.14 8.40 18.14
C TYR A 7 -8.13 9.19 19.46
N GLY A 8 -7.44 10.34 19.51
CA GLY A 8 -7.44 11.19 20.70
C GLY A 8 -8.81 11.75 21.09
N GLN A 9 -9.72 11.98 20.14
CA GLN A 9 -11.11 12.37 20.45
C GLN A 9 -11.92 11.24 21.07
N LEU A 10 -11.68 9.99 20.65
CA LEU A 10 -12.34 8.80 21.19
C LEU A 10 -11.83 8.50 22.61
N VAL A 11 -10.50 8.56 22.81
CA VAL A 11 -9.86 8.40 24.14
C VAL A 11 -10.42 9.39 25.15
N LYS A 12 -10.56 10.68 24.79
CA LYS A 12 -11.11 11.72 25.69
C LYS A 12 -12.55 11.47 26.13
N ARG A 13 -13.28 10.60 25.42
CA ARG A 13 -14.69 10.29 25.66
C ARG A 13 -14.90 8.87 26.17
N ASP A 14 -13.81 8.16 26.46
CA ASP A 14 -13.83 6.75 26.87
C ASP A 14 -14.58 5.86 25.87
N ILE A 15 -14.40 6.14 24.57
CA ILE A 15 -15.01 5.37 23.48
C ILE A 15 -13.96 4.36 22.96
N PRO A 16 -14.18 3.05 23.12
CA PRO A 16 -13.29 2.04 22.57
C PRO A 16 -13.24 2.08 21.05
N VAL A 17 -12.08 1.73 20.49
CA VAL A 17 -11.79 1.85 19.06
C VAL A 17 -11.76 0.47 18.42
N VAL A 18 -12.57 0.30 17.38
CA VAL A 18 -12.49 -0.84 16.46
C VAL A 18 -11.71 -0.40 15.23
N ILE A 19 -10.66 -1.13 14.90
CA ILE A 19 -9.78 -0.80 13.78
C ILE A 19 -10.13 -1.68 12.58
N MET A 20 -10.53 -1.02 11.50
CA MET A 20 -10.73 -1.63 10.19
C MET A 20 -9.49 -1.45 9.31
N GLU A 21 -9.22 -2.45 8.46
CA GLU A 21 -8.10 -2.44 7.50
C GLU A 21 -6.72 -2.15 8.13
N PRO A 22 -6.30 -2.88 9.17
CA PRO A 22 -5.04 -2.63 9.89
C PRO A 22 -3.78 -2.71 9.03
N LEU A 23 -3.85 -3.40 7.88
CA LEU A 23 -2.75 -3.54 6.92
C LEU A 23 -2.89 -2.66 5.67
N LEU A 24 -3.91 -1.77 5.61
CA LEU A 24 -4.19 -0.88 4.49
C LEU A 24 -4.27 -1.64 3.14
N GLY A 25 -5.20 -2.59 3.03
CA GLY A 25 -5.32 -3.46 1.84
C GLY A 25 -4.13 -4.42 1.65
N GLY A 26 -3.36 -4.70 2.72
CA GLY A 26 -2.16 -5.55 2.68
C GLY A 26 -0.90 -4.82 2.22
N ARG A 27 -0.94 -3.49 2.05
CA ARG A 27 0.24 -2.70 1.67
C ARG A 27 1.32 -2.75 2.75
N LEU A 28 0.93 -2.73 4.03
CA LEU A 28 1.88 -2.79 5.15
C LEU A 28 2.53 -4.17 5.32
N SER A 29 2.00 -5.22 4.69
CA SER A 29 2.64 -6.55 4.66
C SER A 29 3.48 -6.81 3.40
N LYS A 30 3.36 -5.95 2.38
CA LYS A 30 4.03 -6.07 1.07
C LYS A 30 4.92 -4.85 0.79
N VAL A 31 5.73 -4.47 1.76
CA VAL A 31 6.70 -3.37 1.65
C VAL A 31 7.91 -3.78 0.79
N PRO A 32 8.72 -2.84 0.28
CA PRO A 32 9.90 -3.19 -0.52
C PRO A 32 10.95 -3.98 0.28
N ASP A 33 11.78 -4.77 -0.40
CA ASP A 33 12.67 -5.76 0.23
C ASP A 33 13.65 -5.18 1.28
N HIS A 34 14.17 -3.98 1.07
CA HIS A 34 15.03 -3.32 2.05
C HIS A 34 14.27 -2.90 3.33
N VAL A 35 12.97 -2.55 3.25
CA VAL A 35 12.13 -2.33 4.45
C VAL A 35 11.87 -3.66 5.14
N VAL A 36 11.63 -4.75 4.38
CA VAL A 36 11.52 -6.09 4.94
C VAL A 36 12.80 -6.45 5.70
N ALA A 37 13.98 -6.23 5.11
CA ALA A 37 15.26 -6.47 5.74
C ALA A 37 15.43 -5.62 7.02
N HIS A 38 15.09 -4.34 6.96
CA HIS A 38 15.11 -3.43 8.12
C HIS A 38 14.23 -3.94 9.27
N LEU A 39 13.00 -4.37 8.98
CA LEU A 39 12.09 -4.94 9.98
C LEU A 39 12.60 -6.27 10.56
N LYS A 40 13.19 -7.11 9.70
CA LYS A 40 13.72 -8.43 10.05
C LYS A 40 15.03 -8.35 10.84
N GLN A 41 15.83 -7.30 10.70
CA GLN A 41 17.03 -7.08 11.53
C GLN A 41 16.66 -6.99 13.01
N ARG A 42 15.51 -6.40 13.34
CA ARG A 42 15.06 -6.22 14.72
C ARG A 42 14.32 -7.43 15.28
N LYS A 43 13.46 -8.06 14.48
CA LYS A 43 12.74 -9.31 14.84
C LYS A 43 12.75 -10.28 13.65
N PRO A 44 13.75 -11.17 13.54
CA PRO A 44 13.92 -12.06 12.38
C PRO A 44 12.75 -13.03 12.16
N GLU A 45 12.16 -13.53 13.24
CA GLU A 45 11.08 -14.52 13.17
C GLU A 45 9.70 -13.90 12.91
N ASN A 46 9.54 -12.61 13.23
CA ASN A 46 8.26 -11.91 13.09
C ASN A 46 7.93 -11.64 11.63
N SER A 47 6.67 -11.82 11.25
CA SER A 47 6.22 -11.38 9.93
C SER A 47 6.21 -9.85 9.84
N VAL A 48 6.30 -9.33 8.62
CA VAL A 48 6.15 -7.88 8.37
C VAL A 48 4.77 -7.40 8.84
N ALA A 49 3.72 -8.20 8.61
CA ALA A 49 2.36 -7.87 9.01
C ALA A 49 2.22 -7.72 10.54
N SER A 50 2.94 -8.55 11.32
CA SER A 50 2.90 -8.51 12.78
C SER A 50 3.28 -7.14 13.35
N TRP A 51 4.18 -6.39 12.70
CA TRP A 51 4.56 -5.04 13.15
C TRP A 51 3.38 -4.06 13.11
N ALA A 52 2.60 -4.10 12.03
CA ALA A 52 1.41 -3.26 11.90
C ALA A 52 0.32 -3.65 12.91
N PHE A 53 0.11 -4.95 13.13
CA PHE A 53 -0.81 -5.44 14.16
C PHE A 53 -0.39 -5.03 15.56
N ARG A 54 0.87 -5.26 15.95
CA ARG A 54 1.43 -4.85 17.24
C ARG A 54 1.34 -3.34 17.43
N TYR A 55 1.65 -2.54 16.41
CA TYR A 55 1.54 -1.08 16.47
C TYR A 55 0.14 -0.61 16.84
N ILE A 56 -0.88 -1.16 16.18
CA ILE A 56 -2.27 -0.80 16.43
C ILE A 56 -2.74 -1.37 17.78
N ALA A 57 -2.43 -2.64 18.05
CA ALA A 57 -2.89 -3.34 19.24
C ALA A 57 -2.24 -2.85 20.55
N SER A 58 -1.10 -2.16 20.47
CA SER A 58 -0.45 -1.54 21.63
C SER A 58 -1.15 -0.27 22.12
N LYS A 59 -2.12 0.25 21.36
CA LYS A 59 -2.86 1.46 21.73
C LYS A 59 -3.96 1.12 22.75
N PRO A 60 -3.97 1.73 23.95
CA PRO A 60 -4.84 1.29 25.05
C PRO A 60 -6.34 1.30 24.75
N ALA A 61 -6.83 2.24 23.94
CA ALA A 61 -8.24 2.35 23.61
C ALA A 61 -8.67 1.43 22.45
N VAL A 62 -7.75 0.67 21.84
CA VAL A 62 -8.10 -0.29 20.79
C VAL A 62 -8.72 -1.53 21.42
N LEU A 63 -10.01 -1.72 21.17
CA LEU A 63 -10.79 -2.87 21.64
C LEU A 63 -10.60 -4.08 20.71
N THR A 64 -10.58 -3.84 19.40
CA THR A 64 -10.58 -4.92 18.41
C THR A 64 -9.92 -4.45 17.12
N VAL A 65 -9.14 -5.34 16.51
CA VAL A 65 -8.54 -5.15 15.20
C VAL A 65 -9.10 -6.18 14.23
N LEU A 66 -9.76 -5.72 13.18
CA LEU A 66 -10.37 -6.59 12.18
C LEU A 66 -9.33 -6.99 11.14
N SER A 67 -8.72 -8.16 11.33
CA SER A 67 -7.74 -8.70 10.38
C SER A 67 -8.42 -9.41 9.21
N GLY A 68 -8.21 -8.90 8.00
CA GLY A 68 -8.62 -9.56 6.75
C GLY A 68 -7.58 -10.58 6.29
N MET A 69 -8.02 -11.79 5.94
CA MET A 69 -7.14 -12.89 5.53
C MET A 69 -7.84 -13.84 4.57
N THR A 70 -7.09 -14.35 3.59
CA THR A 70 -7.61 -15.27 2.56
C THR A 70 -7.01 -16.67 2.68
N TYR A 71 -5.77 -16.78 3.18
CA TYR A 71 -5.04 -18.04 3.30
C TYR A 71 -4.88 -18.46 4.75
N MET A 72 -4.81 -19.77 4.99
CA MET A 72 -4.62 -20.34 6.34
C MET A 72 -3.34 -19.83 7.00
N GLU A 73 -2.26 -19.66 6.22
CA GLU A 73 -0.98 -19.15 6.72
C GLU A 73 -1.11 -17.75 7.32
N HIS A 74 -1.91 -16.87 6.70
CA HIS A 74 -2.18 -15.53 7.23
C HIS A 74 -2.96 -15.61 8.54
N LEU A 75 -3.94 -16.52 8.65
CA LEU A 75 -4.68 -16.74 9.90
C LEU A 75 -3.75 -17.17 11.03
N GLN A 76 -2.87 -18.13 10.77
CA GLN A 76 -1.91 -18.62 11.76
C GLN A 76 -0.92 -17.54 12.19
N ASP A 77 -0.44 -16.72 11.25
CA ASP A 77 0.47 -15.60 11.53
C ASP A 77 -0.21 -14.50 12.36
N ASN A 78 -1.46 -14.16 12.01
CA ASN A 78 -2.26 -13.20 12.77
C ASN A 78 -2.51 -13.69 14.20
N ILE A 79 -2.90 -14.96 14.38
CA ILE A 79 -3.08 -15.55 15.72
C ILE A 79 -1.79 -15.45 16.53
N ARG A 80 -0.64 -15.82 15.94
CA ARG A 80 0.66 -15.71 16.60
C ARG A 80 1.03 -14.27 16.97
N SER A 81 0.55 -13.28 16.21
CA SER A 81 0.78 -11.86 16.51
C SER A 81 -0.05 -11.35 17.71
N TYR A 82 -1.14 -12.03 18.07
CA TYR A 82 -2.08 -11.63 19.12
C TYR A 82 -2.16 -12.60 20.31
N SER A 83 -1.53 -13.77 20.25
CA SER A 83 -1.67 -14.83 21.25
C SER A 83 -0.34 -15.51 21.61
N PRO A 84 0.40 -14.99 22.61
CA PRO A 84 0.10 -13.75 23.35
C PRO A 84 0.43 -12.50 22.53
N LEU A 85 -0.33 -11.42 22.74
CA LEU A 85 0.04 -10.11 22.23
C LEU A 85 1.24 -9.61 23.03
N GLU A 86 2.37 -9.38 22.35
CA GLU A 86 3.50 -8.62 22.88
C GLU A 86 3.34 -7.16 22.43
N PRO A 87 2.95 -6.22 23.32
CA PRO A 87 2.89 -4.81 22.96
C PRO A 87 4.26 -4.31 22.49
N LEU A 88 4.26 -3.24 21.71
CA LEU A 88 5.49 -2.55 21.35
C LEU A 88 6.10 -1.92 22.60
N SER A 89 7.43 -2.02 22.73
CA SER A 89 8.16 -1.15 23.65
C SER A 89 8.13 0.30 23.16
N GLN A 90 8.40 1.25 24.05
CA GLN A 90 8.52 2.66 23.66
C GLN A 90 9.58 2.86 22.57
N GLU A 91 10.72 2.16 22.68
CA GLU A 91 11.79 2.19 21.67
C GLU A 91 11.31 1.64 20.31
N GLU A 92 10.57 0.52 20.30
CA GLU A 92 10.00 -0.01 19.05
C GLU A 92 8.98 0.95 18.43
N GLN A 93 8.18 1.63 19.26
CA GLN A 93 7.20 2.60 18.79
C GLN A 93 7.88 3.82 18.15
N GLU A 94 8.86 4.42 18.84
CA GLU A 94 9.62 5.58 18.33
C GLU A 94 10.36 5.23 17.02
N TRP A 95 10.93 4.03 16.94
CA TRP A 95 11.60 3.53 15.73
C TRP A 95 10.63 3.33 14.56
N LEU A 96 9.43 2.78 14.81
CA LEU A 96 8.41 2.63 13.77
C LEU A 96 7.89 3.98 13.26
N GLU A 97 7.61 4.91 14.17
CA GLU A 97 7.04 6.23 13.86
C GLU A 97 8.07 7.18 13.23
N GLY A 98 9.36 7.01 13.54
CA GLY A 98 10.45 7.78 12.98
C GLY A 98 11.04 7.15 11.71
N GLU A 99 12.03 6.28 11.89
CA GLU A 99 12.85 5.73 10.81
C GLU A 99 12.04 4.89 9.83
N THR A 100 11.28 3.90 10.33
CA THR A 100 10.53 2.97 9.47
C THR A 100 9.44 3.69 8.67
N ALA A 101 8.68 4.59 9.30
CA ALA A 101 7.66 5.37 8.61
C ALA A 101 8.28 6.27 7.53
N SER A 102 9.46 6.85 7.78
CA SER A 102 10.18 7.66 6.79
C SER A 102 10.64 6.82 5.61
N LEU A 103 11.16 5.62 5.86
CA LEU A 103 11.53 4.66 4.82
C LEU A 103 10.33 4.28 3.95
N ILE A 104 9.19 3.93 4.55
CA ILE A 104 7.98 3.54 3.81
C ILE A 104 7.42 4.72 3.01
N LYS A 105 7.38 5.93 3.57
CA LYS A 105 6.88 7.14 2.89
C LYS A 105 7.77 7.62 1.75
N GLY A 106 9.06 7.27 1.77
CA GLY A 106 10.00 7.60 0.69
C GLY A 106 9.66 6.92 -0.64
N TYR A 107 8.84 5.87 -0.65
CA TYR A 107 8.45 5.17 -1.87
C TYR A 107 7.30 5.87 -2.58
N PRO A 108 7.41 6.13 -3.91
CA PRO A 108 6.41 6.88 -4.68
C PRO A 108 5.16 6.05 -5.02
N THR A 109 4.72 5.17 -4.12
CA THR A 109 3.48 4.38 -4.23
C THR A 109 2.23 5.26 -4.17
N ILE A 110 1.15 4.77 -4.77
CA ILE A 110 -0.19 5.35 -4.71
C ILE A 110 -0.92 4.76 -3.49
N ASP A 111 -1.60 5.60 -2.70
CA ASP A 111 -2.34 5.20 -1.49
C ASP A 111 -3.66 4.45 -1.78
N CYS A 112 -3.65 3.58 -2.78
CA CYS A 112 -4.74 2.68 -3.13
C CYS A 112 -4.70 1.41 -2.27
N ASN A 113 -5.87 1.03 -1.74
CA ASN A 113 -6.10 -0.18 -0.95
C ASN A 113 -6.90 -1.27 -1.70
N ASP A 114 -7.14 -1.13 -3.01
CA ASP A 114 -7.93 -2.06 -3.84
C ASP A 114 -9.35 -2.33 -3.30
N CYS A 115 -9.98 -1.32 -2.67
CA CYS A 115 -11.35 -1.42 -2.13
C CYS A 115 -12.46 -1.47 -3.20
N LYS A 116 -12.12 -1.16 -4.46
CA LYS A 116 -13.03 -1.16 -5.62
C LYS A 116 -14.22 -0.20 -5.54
N TYR A 117 -14.26 0.74 -4.59
CA TYR A 117 -15.35 1.74 -4.52
C TYR A 117 -15.37 2.69 -5.72
N CYS A 118 -14.21 2.91 -6.36
CA CYS A 118 -14.11 3.68 -7.60
C CYS A 118 -14.66 2.94 -8.84
N MET A 119 -15.19 1.73 -8.68
CA MET A 119 -15.66 0.86 -9.76
C MET A 119 -17.19 0.68 -9.75
N PRO A 120 -17.82 0.46 -10.92
CA PRO A 120 -17.22 0.44 -12.25
C PRO A 120 -16.85 1.84 -12.75
N CYS A 121 -15.72 1.96 -13.46
CA CYS A 121 -15.40 3.18 -14.19
C CYS A 121 -16.34 3.28 -15.42
N PRO A 122 -16.98 4.43 -15.68
CA PRO A 122 -17.88 4.59 -16.85
C PRO A 122 -17.17 4.43 -18.21
N TYR A 123 -15.83 4.52 -18.22
CA TYR A 123 -15.01 4.32 -19.42
C TYR A 123 -14.31 2.96 -19.46
N GLY A 124 -14.68 2.03 -18.57
CA GLY A 124 -14.23 0.63 -18.61
C GLY A 124 -12.84 0.36 -18.00
N LEU A 125 -12.16 1.36 -17.44
CA LEU A 125 -10.85 1.18 -16.81
C LEU A 125 -10.90 0.21 -15.63
N ASP A 126 -9.80 -0.48 -15.37
CA ASP A 126 -9.58 -1.23 -14.13
C ASP A 126 -8.66 -0.43 -13.19
N ILE A 127 -9.22 0.62 -12.58
CA ILE A 127 -8.47 1.57 -11.74
C ILE A 127 -7.67 0.84 -10.63
N PRO A 128 -8.26 -0.09 -9.86
CA PRO A 128 -7.52 -0.75 -8.80
C PRO A 128 -6.40 -1.66 -9.32
N ALA A 129 -6.61 -2.39 -10.42
CA ALA A 129 -5.56 -3.23 -11.01
C ALA A 129 -4.39 -2.40 -11.55
N ILE A 130 -4.66 -1.22 -12.14
CA ILE A 130 -3.61 -0.29 -12.59
C ILE A 130 -2.74 0.18 -11.42
N PHE A 131 -3.36 0.67 -10.34
CA PHE A 131 -2.63 1.15 -9.17
C PHE A 131 -1.90 0.03 -8.43
N THR A 132 -2.51 -1.15 -8.31
CA THR A 132 -1.86 -2.33 -7.73
C THR A 132 -0.65 -2.78 -8.54
N HIS A 133 -0.74 -2.77 -9.88
CA HIS A 133 0.40 -3.06 -10.75
C HIS A 133 1.54 -2.06 -10.50
N TYR A 134 1.24 -0.76 -10.53
CA TYR A 134 2.23 0.30 -10.32
C TYR A 134 2.93 0.16 -8.95
N ASN A 135 2.15 0.03 -7.88
CA ASN A 135 2.69 -0.12 -6.51
C ASN A 135 3.57 -1.36 -6.37
N ARG A 136 3.17 -2.49 -6.97
CA ARG A 136 4.00 -3.70 -6.99
C ARG A 136 5.33 -3.45 -7.69
N CYS A 137 5.34 -2.71 -8.80
CA CYS A 137 6.58 -2.37 -9.49
C CYS A 137 7.46 -1.44 -8.63
N VAL A 138 6.88 -0.45 -7.94
CA VAL A 138 7.62 0.40 -6.99
C VAL A 138 8.27 -0.46 -5.91
N ASN A 139 7.51 -1.37 -5.29
CA ASN A 139 8.01 -2.21 -4.20
C ASN A 139 9.11 -3.19 -4.62
N LYS A 140 9.11 -3.60 -5.90
CA LYS A 140 10.15 -4.48 -6.46
C LYS A 140 11.36 -3.73 -7.04
N GLY A 141 11.41 -2.40 -6.96
CA GLY A 141 12.43 -1.60 -7.65
C GLY A 141 12.37 -1.75 -9.18
N GLN A 142 11.18 -2.02 -9.72
CA GLN A 142 10.92 -2.27 -11.13
C GLN A 142 10.26 -1.06 -11.83
N VAL A 143 10.33 0.11 -11.22
CA VAL A 143 10.03 1.40 -11.87
C VAL A 143 11.37 1.98 -12.33
N PRO A 144 11.68 1.97 -13.63
CA PRO A 144 12.93 2.55 -14.10
C PRO A 144 13.02 4.04 -13.76
N GLU A 145 14.20 4.50 -13.35
CA GLU A 145 14.46 5.89 -12.98
C GLU A 145 14.97 6.72 -14.16
N SER A 146 15.82 6.13 -15.01
CA SER A 146 16.36 6.74 -16.22
C SER A 146 16.83 5.68 -17.21
N GLN A 147 16.99 6.05 -18.48
CA GLN A 147 17.63 5.18 -19.49
C GLN A 147 19.06 4.73 -19.14
N GLN A 148 19.76 5.51 -18.32
CA GLN A 148 21.17 5.24 -17.93
C GLN A 148 21.28 4.24 -16.77
N ALA A 149 20.18 3.93 -16.09
CA ALA A 149 20.18 2.96 -14.99
C ALA A 149 20.58 1.57 -15.50
N ARG A 150 21.47 0.88 -14.77
CA ARG A 150 21.99 -0.45 -15.15
C ARG A 150 20.88 -1.48 -15.35
N ASN A 151 19.79 -1.38 -14.59
CA ASN A 151 18.64 -2.28 -14.65
C ASN A 151 17.51 -1.79 -15.57
N TYR A 152 17.71 -0.69 -16.32
CA TYR A 152 16.64 -0.03 -17.08
C TYR A 152 15.89 -0.99 -18.02
N GLN A 153 16.61 -1.78 -18.84
CA GLN A 153 15.96 -2.71 -19.76
C GLN A 153 15.13 -3.79 -19.04
N GLN A 154 15.64 -4.32 -17.94
CA GLN A 154 14.96 -5.34 -17.14
C GLN A 154 13.71 -4.76 -16.47
N ALA A 155 13.84 -3.60 -15.81
CA ALA A 155 12.74 -2.92 -15.14
C ALA A 155 11.66 -2.48 -16.13
N ARG A 156 12.06 -1.92 -17.28
CA ARG A 156 11.14 -1.52 -18.37
C ARG A 156 10.34 -2.72 -18.88
N ARG A 157 11.00 -3.85 -19.15
CA ARG A 157 10.33 -5.08 -19.59
C ARG A 157 9.39 -5.61 -18.51
N ALA A 158 9.84 -5.65 -17.26
CA ALA A 158 9.04 -6.11 -16.13
C ALA A 158 7.76 -5.27 -15.96
N PHE A 159 7.89 -3.94 -16.05
CA PHE A 159 6.77 -3.01 -15.99
C PHE A 159 5.79 -3.25 -17.15
N LEU A 160 6.23 -3.08 -18.40
CA LEU A 160 5.33 -3.12 -19.57
C LEU A 160 4.66 -4.49 -19.76
N VAL A 161 5.41 -5.58 -19.67
CA VAL A 161 4.85 -6.95 -19.80
C VAL A 161 3.95 -7.27 -18.61
N GLY A 162 4.36 -6.86 -17.41
CA GLY A 162 3.54 -7.04 -16.22
C GLY A 162 2.23 -6.24 -16.31
N TYR A 163 2.25 -5.07 -16.95
CA TYR A 163 1.08 -4.20 -17.07
C TYR A 163 0.07 -4.81 -18.04
N ASP A 164 0.51 -5.22 -19.23
CA ASP A 164 -0.33 -5.91 -20.23
C ASP A 164 -0.93 -7.23 -19.69
N ARG A 165 -0.23 -7.93 -18.79
CA ARG A 165 -0.73 -9.15 -18.14
C ARG A 165 -1.71 -8.88 -17.00
N SER A 166 -1.50 -7.80 -16.25
CA SER A 166 -2.32 -7.47 -15.08
C SER A 166 -3.58 -6.68 -15.46
N VAL A 167 -3.54 -5.91 -16.54
CA VAL A 167 -4.63 -5.03 -16.97
C VAL A 167 -4.84 -5.19 -18.48
N PRO A 168 -6.01 -5.70 -18.94
CA PRO A 168 -6.32 -5.76 -20.36
C PRO A 168 -6.16 -4.41 -21.03
N ARG A 169 -5.63 -4.36 -22.26
CA ARG A 169 -5.32 -3.10 -22.97
C ARG A 169 -6.48 -2.10 -22.99
N LEU A 170 -7.70 -2.57 -23.24
CA LEU A 170 -8.93 -1.77 -23.27
C LEU A 170 -9.33 -1.16 -21.91
N ARG A 171 -8.63 -1.53 -20.83
CA ARG A 171 -8.92 -1.13 -19.44
C ARG A 171 -7.74 -0.39 -18.79
N GLN A 172 -6.71 -0.05 -19.56
CA GLN A 172 -5.50 0.62 -19.09
C GLN A 172 -5.68 2.15 -18.94
N ALA A 173 -4.68 2.81 -18.34
CA ALA A 173 -4.74 4.21 -17.93
C ALA A 173 -4.96 5.19 -19.09
N ASN A 174 -4.46 4.87 -20.28
CA ASN A 174 -4.61 5.65 -21.52
C ASN A 174 -6.08 5.84 -21.97
N HIS A 175 -7.02 5.10 -21.40
CA HIS A 175 -8.45 5.25 -21.67
C HIS A 175 -9.14 6.25 -20.71
N CYS A 176 -8.42 6.77 -19.71
CA CYS A 176 -8.97 7.74 -18.77
C CYS A 176 -9.20 9.09 -19.47
N ILE A 177 -10.45 9.53 -19.53
CA ILE A 177 -10.80 10.87 -20.06
C ILE A 177 -10.93 11.95 -18.97
N GLN A 178 -10.47 11.65 -17.75
CA GLN A 178 -10.53 12.56 -16.61
C GLN A 178 -11.93 13.04 -16.21
N CYS A 179 -12.97 12.22 -16.38
CA CYS A 179 -14.35 12.58 -15.97
C CYS A 179 -14.56 12.80 -14.46
N ARG A 180 -13.57 12.42 -13.62
CA ARG A 180 -13.58 12.52 -12.15
C ARG A 180 -14.69 11.78 -11.40
N ALA A 181 -15.53 10.98 -12.08
CA ALA A 181 -16.61 10.21 -11.47
C ALA A 181 -16.16 9.28 -10.32
N CYS A 182 -14.91 8.80 -10.36
CA CYS A 182 -14.32 7.95 -9.33
C CYS A 182 -13.91 8.68 -8.04
N VAL A 183 -13.67 10.00 -8.09
CA VAL A 183 -13.06 10.76 -6.98
C VAL A 183 -13.93 10.77 -5.73
N PRO A 184 -15.25 11.04 -5.80
CA PRO A 184 -16.10 11.06 -4.61
C PRO A 184 -16.21 9.69 -3.92
N HIS A 185 -15.93 8.61 -4.63
CA HIS A 185 -16.02 7.24 -4.11
C HIS A 185 -14.71 6.76 -3.45
N CYS A 186 -13.60 7.49 -3.60
CA CYS A 186 -12.32 7.05 -3.07
C CYS A 186 -12.21 7.39 -1.57
N PRO A 187 -12.19 6.40 -0.65
CA PRO A 187 -12.08 6.68 0.78
C PRO A 187 -10.70 7.24 1.16
N GLN A 188 -9.69 6.94 0.34
CA GLN A 188 -8.31 7.41 0.50
C GLN A 188 -8.08 8.81 -0.10
N GLN A 189 -9.13 9.45 -0.64
CA GLN A 189 -9.08 10.80 -1.21
C GLN A 189 -8.01 10.98 -2.30
N ILE A 190 -7.73 9.92 -3.05
CA ILE A 190 -6.77 9.93 -4.16
C ILE A 190 -7.37 10.76 -5.30
N ASP A 191 -6.59 11.69 -5.88
CA ASP A 191 -6.90 12.22 -7.21
C ASP A 191 -6.62 11.13 -8.27
N ILE A 192 -7.58 10.22 -8.41
CA ILE A 192 -7.48 9.06 -9.28
C ILE A 192 -7.17 9.47 -10.73
N PRO A 193 -7.87 10.45 -11.34
CA PRO A 193 -7.56 10.91 -12.69
C PRO A 193 -6.12 11.41 -12.86
N ALA A 194 -5.59 12.19 -11.92
CA ALA A 194 -4.21 12.67 -11.97
C ALA A 194 -3.20 11.53 -11.88
N GLN A 195 -3.44 10.54 -11.00
CA GLN A 195 -2.58 9.36 -10.91
C GLN A 195 -2.62 8.47 -12.16
N LEU A 196 -3.80 8.31 -12.78
CA LEU A 196 -3.93 7.59 -14.04
C LEU A 196 -3.18 8.29 -15.17
N GLN A 197 -3.30 9.62 -15.29
CA GLN A 197 -2.54 10.39 -16.27
C GLN A 197 -1.02 10.24 -16.05
N ARG A 198 -0.55 10.34 -14.80
CA ARG A 198 0.87 10.14 -14.47
C ARG A 198 1.37 8.77 -14.90
N ILE A 199 0.58 7.72 -14.68
CA ILE A 199 0.94 6.36 -15.11
C ILE A 199 0.93 6.23 -16.63
N ASP A 200 -0.06 6.83 -17.31
CA ASP A 200 -0.14 6.79 -18.77
C ASP A 200 1.08 7.45 -19.43
N GLU A 201 1.41 8.67 -19.01
CA GLU A 201 2.60 9.39 -19.50
C GLU A 201 3.89 8.61 -19.25
N PHE A 202 4.00 7.97 -18.08
CA PHE A 202 5.14 7.11 -17.76
C PHE A 202 5.21 5.88 -18.68
N VAL A 203 4.08 5.19 -18.89
CA VAL A 203 3.97 4.04 -19.78
C VAL A 203 4.34 4.42 -21.22
N GLU A 204 3.89 5.57 -21.72
CA GLU A 204 4.21 6.05 -23.05
C GLU A 204 5.70 6.35 -23.21
N LYS A 205 6.33 7.03 -22.23
CA LYS A 205 7.79 7.22 -22.22
C LYS A 205 8.54 5.90 -22.23
N LEU A 206 8.09 4.92 -21.44
CA LEU A 206 8.67 3.57 -21.46
C LEU A 206 8.50 2.92 -22.83
N LYS A 207 7.31 2.90 -23.43
CA LYS A 207 7.07 2.31 -24.77
C LYS A 207 7.99 2.92 -25.82
N GLN A 208 8.14 4.25 -25.82
CA GLN A 208 9.00 4.98 -26.75
C GLN A 208 10.50 4.88 -26.44
N ASN A 209 10.87 4.28 -25.31
CA ASN A 209 12.24 4.21 -24.83
C ASN A 209 12.87 5.59 -24.59
N LYS A 210 12.11 6.51 -23.98
CA LYS A 210 12.47 7.93 -23.78
C LYS A 210 12.51 8.36 -22.31
N LEU A 211 12.74 7.44 -21.39
CA LEU A 211 12.81 7.77 -19.96
C LEU A 211 14.08 8.54 -19.58
#